data_AF-A0A7N0UZL6-F1
#
_entry.id   AF-A0A7N0UZL6-F1
#
_cell.length_a   1.000
_cell.length_b   1.000
_cell.length_c   1.000
_cell.angle_alpha   90.00
_cell.angle_beta   90.00
_cell.angle_gamma   90.00
#
_symmetry.space_group_name_H-M   'P 1'
#
loop_
_entity.id
_entity.type
_entity.pdbx_description
1 polymer ?
#
loop_
_entity_poly.entity_id
_entity_poly.type
_entity_poly.pdbx_seq_one_letter_code
_entity_poly.pdbx_strand_id
1 'polypeptide(L)'
;MTTTTTTQIPDDFKCPISLEIMSDPVILSSGHTFDRASIQRWLDAGHRTCPITKLPLPDRPSLIPNHVLRSLISNYASVAPESHRCQTLELEPKGLVSVLGSRGASAEVKVEALGQLGKMSKRDATFRRRLTESGAVAAVLRCVESDDLKLQEKALHLLLNLSLDDDNKVGLVAEGAIGRVVAALRGGSSDGRAVAATVLTSLAVVEVNKATIGAYPHAIPSLVSLLCEGKLREKKEAATSLYALCSYPENRKRAVECGAVKMLLRIADLGLERAVEVLSLLAKCREGREEMIRFDGCVDILIRVLKMGGPRGVQYALLTLHSLCCCSKRLCTDLRERGVVEYCYGLSEDENEKIRRNADALIQLLQGN
;
A
#
# COMPACT_ATOMS: atom_id res chain seq x y z
N MET A 1 -6.94 45.28 -26.34
CA MET A 1 -8.00 44.87 -25.38
C MET A 1 -8.98 44.00 -26.13
N THR A 2 -8.91 42.68 -25.93
CA THR A 2 -9.97 41.75 -26.34
C THR A 2 -10.05 40.67 -25.27
N THR A 3 -11.27 40.49 -24.78
CA THR A 3 -11.67 39.88 -23.52
C THR A 3 -11.57 38.35 -23.54
N THR A 4 -10.95 37.78 -22.51
CA THR A 4 -11.07 36.37 -22.12
C THR A 4 -12.52 36.04 -21.79
N THR A 5 -13.20 35.28 -22.64
CA THR A 5 -14.49 34.67 -22.32
C THR A 5 -14.26 33.34 -21.61
N THR A 6 -14.24 33.38 -20.29
CA THR A 6 -14.33 32.19 -19.44
C THR A 6 -15.65 31.48 -19.75
N THR A 7 -15.61 30.28 -20.31
CA THR A 7 -16.81 29.45 -20.53
C THR A 7 -17.27 28.92 -19.17
N GLN A 8 -18.03 29.74 -18.43
CA GLN A 8 -18.62 29.35 -17.17
C GLN A 8 -19.73 28.32 -17.42
N ILE A 9 -19.69 27.22 -16.66
CA ILE A 9 -20.77 26.23 -16.61
C ILE A 9 -22.05 26.95 -16.19
N PRO A 10 -23.16 26.85 -16.95
CA PRO A 10 -24.44 27.43 -16.59
C PRO A 10 -24.85 27.01 -15.17
N ASP A 11 -25.23 27.97 -14.35
CA ASP A 11 -25.60 27.70 -12.95
C ASP A 11 -26.81 26.76 -12.85
N ASP A 12 -27.67 26.73 -13.87
CA ASP A 12 -28.81 25.80 -13.99
C ASP A 12 -28.41 24.32 -14.04
N PHE A 13 -27.13 24.01 -14.30
CA PHE A 13 -26.61 22.63 -14.29
C PHE A 13 -26.06 22.20 -12.94
N LYS A 14 -25.86 23.14 -12.01
CA LYS A 14 -25.27 22.87 -10.70
C LYS A 14 -26.37 22.56 -9.68
N CYS A 15 -26.11 21.59 -8.82
CA CYS A 15 -26.98 21.30 -7.70
C CYS A 15 -26.89 22.44 -6.67
N PRO A 16 -28.00 23.04 -6.23
CA PRO A 16 -27.98 24.11 -5.24
C PRO A 16 -27.49 23.70 -3.84
N ILE A 17 -27.37 22.39 -3.57
CA ILE A 17 -26.86 21.85 -2.29
C ILE A 17 -25.35 21.62 -2.37
N SER A 18 -24.87 20.89 -3.40
CA SER A 18 -23.44 20.53 -3.51
C SER A 18 -22.62 21.54 -4.31
N LEU A 19 -23.27 22.41 -5.08
CA LEU A 19 -22.67 23.33 -6.06
C LEU A 19 -21.91 22.63 -7.21
N GLU A 20 -22.06 21.31 -7.31
CA GLU A 20 -21.48 20.48 -8.38
C GLU A 20 -22.50 20.22 -9.50
N ILE A 21 -22.03 19.86 -10.70
CA ILE A 21 -22.92 19.49 -11.81
C ILE A 21 -23.80 18.31 -11.40
N MET A 22 -25.11 18.42 -11.64
CA MET A 22 -26.08 17.37 -11.34
C MET A 22 -25.85 16.14 -12.23
N SER A 23 -25.59 14.99 -11.60
CA SER A 23 -25.43 13.71 -12.30
C SER A 23 -26.77 13.01 -12.51
N ASP A 24 -27.66 13.11 -11.52
CA ASP A 24 -29.05 12.63 -11.62
C ASP A 24 -30.02 13.71 -11.12
N PRO A 25 -30.39 14.70 -11.97
CA PRO A 25 -31.24 15.81 -11.57
C PRO A 25 -32.67 15.36 -11.28
N VAL A 26 -33.19 15.73 -10.10
CA VAL A 26 -34.55 15.45 -9.62
C VAL A 26 -35.24 16.72 -9.14
N ILE A 27 -36.53 16.83 -9.40
CA ILE A 27 -37.38 17.96 -9.02
C ILE A 27 -38.14 17.63 -7.74
N LEU A 28 -38.10 18.55 -6.78
CA LEU A 28 -39.00 18.55 -5.62
C LEU A 28 -40.36 19.14 -5.97
N SER A 29 -41.38 18.87 -5.15
CA SER A 29 -42.71 19.49 -5.27
C SER A 29 -42.69 21.03 -5.27
N SER A 30 -41.63 21.65 -4.74
CA SER A 30 -41.40 23.09 -4.80
C SER A 30 -40.96 23.61 -6.19
N GLY A 31 -40.81 22.75 -7.19
CA GLY A 31 -40.38 23.10 -8.55
C GLY A 31 -38.87 23.30 -8.74
N HIS A 32 -38.05 23.04 -7.72
CA HIS A 32 -36.59 23.19 -7.79
C HIS A 32 -35.89 21.86 -8.05
N THR A 33 -34.81 21.92 -8.83
CA THR A 33 -34.04 20.73 -9.22
C THR A 33 -32.76 20.60 -8.40
N PHE A 34 -32.44 19.38 -7.98
CA PHE A 34 -31.25 19.02 -7.21
C PHE A 34 -30.65 17.73 -7.75
N ASP A 35 -29.39 17.46 -7.46
CA ASP A 35 -28.85 16.11 -7.65
C ASP A 35 -29.48 15.16 -6.63
N ARG A 36 -29.92 13.98 -7.10
CA ARG A 36 -30.61 12.98 -6.26
C ARG A 36 -29.83 12.65 -5.00
N ALA A 37 -28.52 12.43 -5.08
CA ALA A 37 -27.72 12.02 -3.93
C ALA A 37 -27.63 13.15 -2.88
N SER A 38 -27.65 14.40 -3.33
CA SER A 38 -27.57 15.58 -2.46
C SER A 38 -28.89 15.88 -1.76
N ILE A 39 -30.03 15.82 -2.47
CA ILE A 39 -31.33 16.05 -1.85
C ILE A 39 -31.77 14.86 -0.97
N GLN A 40 -31.37 13.63 -1.33
CA GLN A 40 -31.65 12.47 -0.49
C GLN A 40 -30.93 12.58 0.86
N ARG A 41 -29.64 12.95 0.87
CA ARG A 41 -28.89 13.21 2.11
C ARG A 41 -29.52 14.31 2.96
N TRP A 42 -30.05 15.37 2.35
CA TRP A 42 -30.76 16.44 3.05
C TRP A 42 -32.03 15.93 3.75
N LEU A 43 -32.81 15.08 3.08
CA LEU A 43 -34.03 14.50 3.64
C LEU A 43 -33.73 13.44 4.72
N ASP A 44 -32.68 12.63 4.51
CA ASP A 44 -32.22 11.59 5.45
C ASP A 44 -31.67 12.21 6.74
N ALA A 45 -31.09 13.41 6.66
CA ALA A 45 -30.66 14.21 7.81
C ALA A 45 -31.84 14.81 8.62
N GLY A 46 -33.08 14.49 8.25
CA GLY A 46 -34.29 14.91 8.98
C GLY A 46 -34.84 16.28 8.55
N HIS A 47 -34.25 16.95 7.57
CA HIS A 47 -34.78 18.24 7.10
C HIS A 47 -36.10 18.05 6.34
N ARG A 48 -37.08 18.93 6.62
CA ARG A 48 -38.42 18.91 6.01
C ARG A 48 -38.77 20.22 5.32
N THR A 49 -37.76 20.95 4.88
CA THR A 49 -37.92 22.21 4.14
C THR A 49 -37.15 22.13 2.83
N CYS A 50 -37.62 22.86 1.82
CA CYS A 50 -36.88 23.01 0.57
C CYS A 50 -35.56 23.76 0.82
N PRO A 51 -34.41 23.25 0.35
CA PRO A 51 -33.11 23.91 0.56
C PRO A 51 -33.04 25.36 0.06
N ILE A 52 -33.82 25.69 -0.97
CA ILE A 52 -33.82 27.02 -1.62
C ILE A 52 -34.89 27.92 -1.00
N THR A 53 -36.17 27.53 -1.06
CA THR A 53 -37.27 28.40 -0.62
C THR A 53 -37.47 28.43 0.89
N LYS A 54 -36.86 27.48 1.61
CA LYS A 54 -37.04 27.24 3.05
C LYS A 54 -38.49 26.95 3.47
N LEU A 55 -39.40 26.77 2.51
CA LEU A 55 -40.79 26.41 2.77
C LEU A 55 -40.92 24.93 3.15
N PRO A 56 -41.95 24.56 3.94
CA PRO A 56 -42.20 23.17 4.34
C PRO A 56 -42.44 22.27 3.13
N LEU A 57 -41.86 21.07 3.16
CA LEU A 57 -42.15 20.00 2.20
C LEU A 57 -43.27 19.11 2.74
N PRO A 58 -44.07 18.45 1.87
CA PRO A 58 -45.05 17.47 2.30
C PRO A 58 -44.38 16.29 3.02
N ASP A 59 -45.13 15.59 3.89
CA ASP A 59 -44.61 14.49 4.73
C ASP A 59 -43.90 13.38 3.95
N ARG A 60 -44.27 13.19 2.68
CA ARG A 60 -43.58 12.31 1.72
C ARG A 60 -43.19 13.08 0.46
N PRO A 61 -42.01 13.72 0.43
CA PRO A 61 -41.57 14.47 -0.73
C PRO A 61 -41.26 13.49 -1.88
N SER A 62 -41.92 13.68 -3.03
CA SER A 62 -41.61 12.94 -4.25
C SER A 62 -40.43 13.57 -4.97
N LEU A 63 -39.49 12.73 -5.43
CA LEU A 63 -38.35 13.13 -6.25
C LEU A 63 -38.62 12.74 -7.70
N ILE A 64 -39.10 13.70 -8.50
CA ILE A 64 -39.47 13.49 -9.89
C ILE A 64 -38.22 13.60 -10.75
N PRO A 65 -37.79 12.58 -11.52
CA PRO A 65 -36.62 12.70 -12.39
C PRO A 65 -36.77 13.81 -13.43
N ASN A 66 -35.76 14.67 -13.58
CA ASN A 66 -35.71 15.69 -14.62
C ASN A 66 -34.95 15.17 -15.84
N HIS A 67 -35.61 14.33 -16.65
CA HIS A 67 -34.98 13.72 -17.82
C HIS A 67 -34.49 14.75 -18.85
N VAL A 68 -35.19 15.88 -18.99
CA VAL A 68 -34.82 16.96 -19.91
C VAL A 68 -33.51 17.61 -19.47
N LEU A 69 -33.40 18.01 -18.20
CA LEU A 69 -32.18 18.62 -17.68
C LEU A 69 -31.01 17.62 -17.69
N ARG A 70 -31.28 16.34 -17.40
CA ARG A 70 -30.26 15.28 -17.51
C ARG A 70 -29.70 15.16 -18.92
N SER A 71 -30.57 15.20 -19.94
CA SER A 71 -30.15 15.20 -21.34
C SER A 71 -29.42 16.48 -21.74
N LEU A 72 -29.86 17.65 -21.25
CA LEU A 72 -29.19 18.93 -21.52
C LEU A 72 -27.80 19.00 -20.89
N ILE A 73 -27.63 18.52 -19.65
CA ILE A 73 -26.32 18.41 -18.99
C ILE A 73 -25.42 17.44 -19.74
N SER A 74 -25.95 16.29 -20.15
CA SER A 74 -25.19 15.31 -20.94
C SER A 74 -24.75 15.86 -22.30
N ASN A 75 -25.61 16.63 -22.96
CA ASN A 75 -25.30 17.26 -24.25
C ASN A 75 -24.37 18.47 -24.09
N TYR A 76 -24.47 19.21 -22.98
CA TYR A 76 -23.53 20.28 -22.67
C TYR A 76 -22.13 19.72 -22.38
N ALA A 77 -22.03 18.59 -21.67
CA ALA A 77 -20.77 17.90 -21.45
C ALA A 77 -20.11 17.37 -22.74
N SER A 78 -20.89 17.15 -23.80
CA SER A 78 -20.39 16.71 -25.12
C SER A 78 -20.12 17.85 -26.11
N VAL A 79 -20.66 19.06 -25.89
CA VAL A 79 -20.59 20.20 -26.82
C VAL A 79 -19.83 21.42 -26.26
N ALA A 80 -19.51 21.46 -24.96
CA ALA A 80 -18.69 22.54 -24.41
C ALA A 80 -17.28 22.53 -25.05
N PRO A 81 -16.77 23.68 -25.56
CA PRO A 81 -15.44 23.76 -26.14
C PRO A 81 -14.39 23.49 -25.07
N GLU A 82 -13.65 22.41 -25.27
CA GLU A 82 -12.57 21.89 -24.45
C GLU A 82 -11.39 22.89 -24.40
N SER A 83 -11.44 23.87 -23.51
CA SER A 83 -10.33 24.82 -23.34
C SER A 83 -9.27 24.40 -22.33
N HIS A 84 -9.44 23.30 -21.58
CA HIS A 84 -8.39 22.77 -20.67
C HIS A 84 -8.30 21.24 -20.54
N ARG A 85 -8.82 20.46 -21.51
CA ARG A 85 -8.50 19.03 -21.59
C ARG A 85 -7.39 18.82 -22.62
N CYS A 86 -6.21 18.43 -22.14
CA CYS A 86 -5.26 17.74 -22.99
C CYS A 86 -5.97 16.50 -23.54
N GLN A 87 -6.06 16.36 -24.86
CA GLN A 87 -6.77 15.28 -25.55
C GLN A 87 -6.29 13.91 -25.03
N THR A 88 -7.08 13.26 -24.17
CA THR A 88 -6.96 11.81 -23.94
C THR A 88 -7.52 11.10 -25.15
N LEU A 89 -6.69 10.94 -26.18
CA LEU A 89 -6.88 9.87 -27.15
C LEU A 89 -6.78 8.56 -26.36
N GLU A 90 -7.87 7.79 -26.27
CA GLU A 90 -7.82 6.40 -25.82
C GLU A 90 -7.01 5.61 -26.85
N LEU A 91 -5.69 5.63 -26.70
CA LEU A 91 -4.79 4.93 -27.59
C LEU A 91 -4.87 3.44 -27.29
N GLU A 92 -4.86 2.63 -28.35
CA GLU A 92 -4.67 1.19 -28.23
C GLU A 92 -3.38 0.88 -27.42
N PRO A 93 -3.32 -0.23 -26.66
CA PRO A 93 -2.20 -0.55 -25.78
C PRO A 93 -0.82 -0.45 -26.44
N LYS A 94 -0.72 -0.81 -27.72
CA LYS A 94 0.52 -0.69 -28.50
C LYS A 94 0.96 0.77 -28.69
N GLY A 95 0.00 1.68 -28.92
CA GLY A 95 0.23 3.11 -29.01
C GLY A 95 0.65 3.71 -27.66
N LEU A 96 0.06 3.23 -26.56
CA LEU A 96 0.48 3.65 -25.22
C LEU A 96 1.92 3.24 -24.93
N VAL A 97 2.31 2.01 -25.27
CA VAL A 97 3.69 1.54 -25.10
C VAL A 97 4.69 2.34 -25.95
N SER A 98 4.33 2.69 -27.19
CA SER A 98 5.21 3.50 -28.04
C SER A 98 5.40 4.92 -27.48
N VAL A 99 4.36 5.51 -26.88
CA VAL A 99 4.45 6.80 -26.16
C VAL A 99 5.45 6.72 -25.00
N LEU A 100 5.43 5.65 -24.19
CA LEU A 100 6.39 5.46 -23.11
C LEU A 100 7.84 5.33 -23.63
N GLY A 101 8.01 4.68 -24.77
CA GLY A 101 9.29 4.51 -25.44
C GLY A 101 9.84 5.78 -26.11
N SER A 102 8.96 6.74 -26.45
CA SER A 102 9.33 7.96 -27.15
C SER A 102 10.17 8.89 -26.28
N ARG A 103 11.31 9.34 -26.82
CA ARG A 103 12.16 10.36 -26.18
C ARG A 103 11.56 11.77 -26.25
N GLY A 104 10.70 12.04 -27.23
CA GLY A 104 10.08 13.35 -27.43
C GLY A 104 8.77 13.56 -26.68
N ALA A 105 8.20 12.51 -26.07
CA ALA A 105 6.96 12.63 -25.29
C ALA A 105 7.24 13.28 -23.91
N SER A 106 6.41 14.25 -23.53
CA SER A 106 6.52 14.92 -22.23
C SER A 106 6.18 13.98 -21.07
N ALA A 107 6.59 14.35 -19.85
CA ALA A 107 6.32 13.55 -18.66
C ALA A 107 4.81 13.39 -18.42
N GLU A 108 4.01 14.42 -18.69
CA GLU A 108 2.55 14.41 -18.54
C GLU A 108 1.90 13.39 -19.47
N VAL A 109 2.33 13.35 -20.74
CA VAL A 109 1.80 12.40 -21.72
C VAL A 109 2.15 10.95 -21.33
N LYS A 110 3.37 10.72 -20.82
CA LYS A 110 3.77 9.40 -20.31
C LYS A 110 3.02 9.01 -19.06
N VAL A 111 2.77 9.94 -18.15
CA VAL A 111 1.95 9.74 -16.94
C VAL A 111 0.53 9.31 -17.32
N GLU A 112 -0.08 9.95 -18.30
CA GLU A 112 -1.41 9.58 -18.80
C GLU A 112 -1.39 8.19 -19.43
N ALA A 113 -0.40 7.89 -20.27
CA ALA A 113 -0.25 6.57 -20.89
C ALA A 113 -0.07 5.44 -19.86
N LEU A 114 0.76 5.67 -18.83
CA LEU A 114 0.90 4.75 -17.69
C LEU A 114 -0.41 4.62 -16.92
N GLY A 115 -1.17 5.70 -16.77
CA GLY A 115 -2.50 5.69 -16.13
C GLY A 115 -3.48 4.78 -16.86
N GLN A 116 -3.53 4.85 -18.19
CA GLN A 116 -4.40 4.00 -19.01
C GLN A 116 -3.97 2.53 -18.97
N LEU A 117 -2.69 2.24 -19.21
CA LEU A 117 -2.15 0.87 -19.07
C LEU A 117 -2.34 0.30 -17.65
N GLY A 118 -2.23 1.16 -16.63
CA GLY A 118 -2.48 0.85 -15.24
C GLY A 118 -3.93 0.43 -14.98
N LYS A 119 -4.91 1.13 -15.56
CA LYS A 119 -6.34 0.77 -15.45
C LYS A 119 -6.61 -0.62 -16.06
N MET A 120 -6.05 -0.90 -17.23
CA MET A 120 -6.23 -2.17 -17.95
C MET A 120 -5.57 -3.36 -17.22
N SER A 121 -4.38 -3.15 -16.65
CA SER A 121 -3.60 -4.21 -15.98
C SER A 121 -4.12 -4.64 -14.60
N LYS A 122 -4.91 -3.79 -13.92
CA LYS A 122 -5.40 -4.04 -12.55
C LYS A 122 -6.17 -5.34 -12.37
N ARG A 123 -6.97 -5.73 -13.38
CA ARG A 123 -7.91 -6.87 -13.26
C ARG A 123 -7.71 -7.97 -14.31
N ASP A 124 -6.88 -7.73 -15.32
CA ASP A 124 -6.69 -8.67 -16.42
C ASP A 124 -5.28 -9.27 -16.41
N ALA A 125 -5.17 -10.52 -15.97
CA ALA A 125 -3.92 -11.28 -15.98
C ALA A 125 -3.40 -11.54 -17.39
N THR A 126 -4.30 -11.78 -18.36
CA THR A 126 -3.91 -12.02 -19.76
C THR A 126 -3.32 -10.75 -20.37
N PHE A 127 -3.87 -9.58 -20.03
CA PHE A 127 -3.32 -8.30 -20.46
C PHE A 127 -1.93 -8.05 -19.88
N ARG A 128 -1.70 -8.38 -18.60
CA ARG A 128 -0.36 -8.26 -17.98
C ARG A 128 0.69 -9.11 -18.69
N ARG A 129 0.36 -10.36 -19.05
CA ARG A 129 1.25 -11.23 -19.83
C ARG A 129 1.57 -10.65 -21.20
N ARG A 130 0.53 -10.29 -21.98
CA ARG A 130 0.71 -9.64 -23.30
C ARG A 130 1.55 -8.37 -23.21
N LEU A 131 1.34 -7.55 -22.17
CA LEU A 131 2.10 -6.32 -21.97
C LEU A 131 3.58 -6.62 -21.69
N THR A 132 3.87 -7.66 -20.90
CA THR A 132 5.23 -8.11 -20.62
C THR A 132 5.93 -8.63 -21.87
N GLU A 133 5.22 -9.41 -22.69
CA GLU A 133 5.70 -9.97 -23.97
C GLU A 133 5.88 -8.91 -25.08
N SER A 134 5.18 -7.77 -24.98
CA SER A 134 5.24 -6.70 -25.98
C SER A 134 6.48 -5.79 -25.90
N GLY A 135 7.41 -6.07 -24.97
CA GLY A 135 8.57 -5.22 -24.72
C GLY A 135 8.26 -3.94 -23.92
N ALA A 136 7.05 -3.82 -23.38
CA ALA A 136 6.65 -2.65 -22.59
C ALA A 136 7.45 -2.50 -21.29
N VAL A 137 7.95 -3.60 -20.72
CA VAL A 137 8.72 -3.60 -19.46
C VAL A 137 9.89 -2.63 -19.55
N ALA A 138 10.71 -2.70 -20.60
CA ALA A 138 11.84 -1.81 -20.78
C ALA A 138 11.43 -0.31 -20.84
N ALA A 139 10.27 0.00 -21.42
CA ALA A 139 9.75 1.36 -21.46
C ALA A 139 9.25 1.84 -20.08
N VAL A 140 8.55 0.97 -19.34
CA VAL A 140 8.11 1.25 -17.97
C VAL A 140 9.32 1.45 -17.05
N LEU A 141 10.33 0.59 -17.16
CA LEU A 141 11.56 0.65 -16.38
C LEU A 141 12.33 1.95 -16.61
N ARG A 142 12.40 2.47 -17.85
CA ARG A 142 12.95 3.81 -18.12
C ARG A 142 12.14 4.92 -17.44
N CYS A 143 10.83 4.77 -17.32
CA CYS A 143 9.99 5.75 -16.61
C CYS A 143 10.20 5.68 -15.08
N VAL A 144 10.52 4.51 -14.52
CA VAL A 144 10.91 4.37 -13.10
C VAL A 144 12.21 5.14 -12.79
N GLU A 145 13.13 5.22 -13.76
CA GLU A 145 14.39 5.96 -13.62
C GLU A 145 14.25 7.49 -13.78
N SER A 146 13.04 7.99 -14.07
CA SER A 146 12.81 9.42 -14.27
C SER A 146 13.00 10.23 -12.99
N ASP A 147 13.60 11.43 -13.11
CA ASP A 147 13.67 12.42 -12.04
C ASP A 147 12.31 13.07 -11.73
N ASP A 148 11.37 13.03 -12.68
CA ASP A 148 9.97 13.40 -12.42
C ASP A 148 9.31 12.36 -11.51
N LEU A 149 9.08 12.76 -10.25
CA LEU A 149 8.53 11.89 -9.22
C LEU A 149 7.12 11.38 -9.53
N LYS A 150 6.29 12.13 -10.26
CA LYS A 150 4.94 11.70 -10.63
C LYS A 150 5.01 10.61 -11.69
N LEU A 151 5.90 10.77 -12.67
CA LEU A 151 6.18 9.78 -13.70
C LEU A 151 6.75 8.49 -13.10
N GLN A 152 7.76 8.61 -12.23
CA GLN A 152 8.35 7.48 -11.53
C GLN A 152 7.29 6.73 -10.71
N GLU A 153 6.46 7.44 -9.93
CA GLU A 153 5.41 6.83 -9.12
C GLU A 153 4.41 6.05 -9.98
N LYS A 154 3.89 6.66 -11.07
CA LYS A 154 2.98 5.94 -11.98
C LYS A 154 3.62 4.73 -12.64
N ALA A 155 4.90 4.81 -12.96
CA ALA A 155 5.63 3.69 -13.54
C ALA A 155 5.78 2.54 -12.52
N LEU A 156 6.08 2.85 -11.26
CA LEU A 156 6.15 1.86 -10.17
C LEU A 156 4.80 1.16 -9.94
N HIS A 157 3.68 1.89 -10.00
CA HIS A 157 2.34 1.29 -9.88
C HIS A 157 2.04 0.32 -11.03
N LEU A 158 2.41 0.66 -12.27
CA LEU A 158 2.25 -0.26 -13.39
C LEU A 158 3.19 -1.47 -13.26
N LEU A 159 4.43 -1.27 -12.82
CA LEU A 159 5.38 -2.35 -12.56
C LEU A 159 4.85 -3.30 -11.46
N LEU A 160 4.25 -2.76 -10.40
CA LEU A 160 3.58 -3.55 -9.37
C LEU A 160 2.43 -4.37 -9.92
N ASN A 161 1.59 -3.78 -10.79
CA ASN A 161 0.54 -4.54 -11.45
C ASN A 161 1.12 -5.70 -12.25
N LEU A 162 2.15 -5.45 -13.06
CA LEU A 162 2.82 -6.49 -13.86
C LEU A 162 3.38 -7.62 -13.00
N SER A 163 3.92 -7.30 -11.81
CA SER A 163 4.45 -8.28 -10.86
C SER A 163 3.36 -9.07 -10.11
N LEU A 164 2.07 -8.77 -10.28
CA LEU A 164 0.99 -9.60 -9.71
C LEU A 164 0.82 -10.95 -10.41
N ASP A 165 1.36 -11.11 -11.62
CA ASP A 165 1.41 -12.41 -12.29
C ASP A 165 2.71 -13.15 -11.88
N ASP A 166 2.60 -14.39 -11.42
CA ASP A 166 3.75 -15.19 -10.94
C ASP A 166 4.72 -15.52 -12.08
N ASP A 167 4.20 -15.77 -13.28
CA ASP A 167 5.00 -16.11 -14.46
C ASP A 167 5.90 -14.94 -14.90
N ASN A 168 5.48 -13.71 -14.62
CA ASN A 168 6.24 -12.51 -15.00
C ASN A 168 7.40 -12.20 -14.04
N LYS A 169 7.39 -12.70 -12.80
CA LYS A 169 8.30 -12.20 -11.74
C LYS A 169 9.78 -12.42 -12.06
N VAL A 170 10.14 -13.57 -12.62
CA VAL A 170 11.53 -13.87 -13.01
C VAL A 170 11.95 -13.02 -14.20
N GLY A 171 11.06 -12.87 -15.20
CA GLY A 171 11.29 -12.02 -16.37
C GLY A 171 11.51 -10.55 -16.00
N LEU A 172 10.71 -10.00 -15.09
CA LEU A 172 10.89 -8.63 -14.59
C LEU A 172 12.25 -8.42 -13.91
N VAL A 173 12.73 -9.41 -13.16
CA VAL A 173 14.07 -9.37 -12.54
C VAL A 173 15.16 -9.43 -13.62
N ALA A 174 15.03 -10.29 -14.62
CA ALA A 174 15.96 -10.41 -15.74
C ALA A 174 16.05 -9.10 -16.57
N GLU A 175 14.94 -8.38 -16.72
CA GLU A 175 14.88 -7.06 -17.37
C GLU A 175 15.50 -5.92 -16.54
N GLY A 176 16.03 -6.23 -15.34
CA GLY A 176 16.71 -5.26 -14.50
C GLY A 176 15.78 -4.39 -13.64
N ALA A 177 14.61 -4.91 -13.25
CA ALA A 177 13.68 -4.19 -12.38
C ALA A 177 14.30 -3.86 -11.01
N ILE A 178 15.12 -4.76 -10.44
CA ILE A 178 15.66 -4.61 -9.08
C ILE A 178 16.43 -3.30 -8.94
N GLY A 179 17.37 -3.00 -9.84
CA GLY A 179 18.19 -1.80 -9.74
C GLY A 179 17.38 -0.50 -9.76
N ARG A 180 16.36 -0.45 -10.61
CA ARG A 180 15.47 0.71 -10.77
C ARG A 180 14.55 0.91 -9.58
N VAL A 181 14.00 -0.19 -9.07
CA VAL A 181 13.16 -0.17 -7.86
C VAL A 181 13.99 0.23 -6.64
N VAL A 182 15.23 -0.26 -6.51
CA VAL A 182 16.13 0.14 -5.42
C VAL A 182 16.53 1.61 -5.53
N ALA A 183 16.75 2.14 -6.74
CA ALA A 183 16.99 3.57 -6.94
C ALA A 183 15.78 4.42 -6.48
N ALA A 184 14.56 4.02 -6.88
CA ALA A 184 13.34 4.69 -6.44
C ALA A 184 13.10 4.57 -4.92
N LEU A 185 13.50 3.46 -4.30
CA LEU A 185 13.43 3.29 -2.84
C LEU A 185 14.32 4.28 -2.07
N ARG A 186 15.42 4.73 -2.69
CA ARG A 186 16.38 5.69 -2.12
C ARG A 186 16.00 7.15 -2.37
N GLY A 187 15.54 7.48 -3.58
CA GLY A 187 15.34 8.86 -4.02
C GLY A 187 13.88 9.26 -4.31
N GLY A 188 12.93 8.34 -4.23
CA GLY A 188 11.55 8.58 -4.64
C GLY A 188 10.71 9.37 -3.64
N SER A 189 9.49 9.71 -4.06
CA SER A 189 8.47 10.31 -3.18
C SER A 189 8.09 9.37 -2.04
N SER A 190 7.40 9.89 -1.01
CA SER A 190 6.86 9.07 0.09
C SER A 190 5.98 7.90 -0.42
N ASP A 191 5.13 8.13 -1.42
CA ASP A 191 4.35 7.08 -2.09
C ASP A 191 5.26 6.16 -2.92
N GLY A 192 6.15 6.72 -3.74
CA GLY A 192 7.07 5.97 -4.59
C GLY A 192 7.95 5.00 -3.80
N ARG A 193 8.50 5.41 -2.66
CA ARG A 193 9.30 4.56 -1.77
C ARG A 193 8.46 3.41 -1.19
N ALA A 194 7.22 3.69 -0.76
CA ALA A 194 6.31 2.66 -0.28
C ALA A 194 5.98 1.63 -1.38
N VAL A 195 5.62 2.10 -2.58
CA VAL A 195 5.29 1.24 -3.72
C VAL A 195 6.50 0.45 -4.18
N ALA A 196 7.71 1.04 -4.19
CA ALA A 196 8.95 0.34 -4.50
C ALA A 196 9.19 -0.84 -3.54
N ALA A 197 8.98 -0.65 -2.23
CA ALA A 197 9.06 -1.74 -1.25
C ALA A 197 7.98 -2.83 -1.51
N THR A 198 6.77 -2.44 -1.90
CA THR A 198 5.71 -3.39 -2.31
C THR A 198 6.08 -4.18 -3.58
N VAL A 199 6.72 -3.55 -4.57
CA VAL A 199 7.23 -4.23 -5.78
C VAL A 199 8.29 -5.26 -5.39
N LEU A 200 9.26 -4.90 -4.56
CA LEU A 200 10.26 -5.87 -4.06
C LEU A 200 9.61 -7.04 -3.32
N THR A 201 8.58 -6.77 -2.51
CA THR A 201 7.80 -7.81 -1.81
C THR A 201 7.13 -8.76 -2.80
N SER A 202 6.49 -8.20 -3.83
CA SER A 202 5.80 -8.97 -4.87
C SER A 202 6.77 -9.86 -5.67
N LEU A 203 7.92 -9.32 -6.08
CA LEU A 203 8.95 -10.07 -6.79
C LEU A 203 9.57 -11.17 -5.92
N ALA A 204 9.70 -10.93 -4.62
CA ALA A 204 10.27 -11.85 -3.64
C ALA A 204 9.34 -13.03 -3.26
N VAL A 205 8.17 -13.18 -3.87
CA VAL A 205 7.36 -14.40 -3.73
C VAL A 205 8.11 -15.63 -4.28
N VAL A 206 8.91 -15.44 -5.32
CA VAL A 206 9.74 -16.49 -5.94
C VAL A 206 11.08 -16.61 -5.21
N GLU A 207 11.47 -17.84 -4.81
CA GLU A 207 12.71 -18.11 -4.06
C GLU A 207 13.97 -17.56 -4.75
N VAL A 208 14.13 -17.80 -6.06
CA VAL A 208 15.28 -17.31 -6.83
C VAL A 208 15.39 -15.78 -6.79
N ASN A 209 14.24 -15.09 -6.78
CA ASN A 209 14.21 -13.63 -6.67
C ASN A 209 14.59 -13.15 -5.26
N LYS A 210 14.25 -13.89 -4.20
CA LYS A 210 14.66 -13.52 -2.82
C LYS A 210 16.18 -13.47 -2.69
N ALA A 211 16.86 -14.48 -3.23
CA ALA A 211 18.33 -14.55 -3.22
C ALA A 211 18.94 -13.39 -4.01
N THR A 212 18.44 -13.15 -5.23
CA THR A 212 18.91 -12.08 -6.12
C THR A 212 18.67 -10.68 -5.53
N ILE A 213 17.44 -10.39 -5.07
CA ILE A 213 17.08 -9.09 -4.49
C ILE A 213 17.88 -8.84 -3.21
N GLY A 214 17.97 -9.84 -2.32
CA GLY A 214 18.70 -9.68 -1.07
C GLY A 214 20.21 -9.54 -1.23
N ALA A 215 20.78 -10.07 -2.32
CA ALA A 215 22.20 -9.89 -2.67
C ALA A 215 22.46 -8.56 -3.41
N TYR A 216 21.41 -7.90 -3.90
CA TYR A 216 21.55 -6.71 -4.71
C TYR A 216 22.04 -5.52 -3.86
N PRO A 217 23.07 -4.77 -4.31
CA PRO A 217 23.60 -3.64 -3.58
C PRO A 217 22.52 -2.64 -3.18
N HIS A 218 22.56 -2.20 -1.92
CA HIS A 218 21.62 -1.24 -1.34
C HIS A 218 20.16 -1.70 -1.24
N ALA A 219 19.75 -2.90 -1.67
CA ALA A 219 18.37 -3.34 -1.53
C ALA A 219 17.93 -3.43 -0.06
N ILE A 220 18.59 -4.28 0.73
CA ILE A 220 18.34 -4.41 2.17
C ILE A 220 18.68 -3.11 2.93
N PRO A 221 19.85 -2.45 2.71
CA PRO A 221 20.14 -1.18 3.36
C PRO A 221 19.06 -0.10 3.16
N SER A 222 18.50 0.03 1.95
CA SER A 222 17.47 1.03 1.66
C SER A 222 16.15 0.71 2.34
N LEU A 223 15.79 -0.57 2.48
CA LEU A 223 14.63 -0.98 3.28
C LEU A 223 14.81 -0.67 4.76
N VAL A 224 16.01 -0.85 5.31
CA VAL A 224 16.31 -0.51 6.71
C VAL A 224 16.32 1.02 6.93
N SER A 225 16.85 1.81 5.98
CA SER A 225 16.71 3.27 6.01
C SER A 225 15.23 3.69 5.95
N LEU A 226 14.41 3.02 5.12
CA LEU A 226 12.98 3.29 5.04
C LEU A 226 12.24 2.99 6.37
N LEU A 227 12.66 1.96 7.13
CA LEU A 227 12.17 1.72 8.49
C LEU A 227 12.51 2.86 9.45
N CYS A 228 13.69 3.48 9.30
CA CYS A 228 14.16 4.55 10.15
C CYS A 228 13.43 5.87 9.86
N GLU A 229 13.37 6.27 8.59
CA GLU A 229 12.96 7.61 8.14
C GLU A 229 11.50 7.70 7.68
N GLY A 230 10.89 6.58 7.28
CA GLY A 230 9.58 6.56 6.64
C GLY A 230 8.43 6.91 7.60
N LYS A 231 7.26 7.27 7.05
CA LYS A 231 6.01 7.34 7.83
C LYS A 231 5.45 5.93 8.04
N LEU A 232 4.32 5.84 8.74
CA LEU A 232 3.71 4.55 9.10
C LEU A 232 3.53 3.60 7.91
N ARG A 233 3.09 4.12 6.75
CA ARG A 233 2.90 3.31 5.54
C ARG A 233 4.24 2.79 5.01
N GLU A 234 5.23 3.66 4.82
CA GLU A 234 6.56 3.29 4.35
C GLU A 234 7.22 2.26 5.27
N LYS A 235 7.12 2.45 6.60
CA LYS A 235 7.65 1.49 7.58
C LYS A 235 6.98 0.12 7.47
N LYS A 236 5.65 0.10 7.28
CA LYS A 236 4.89 -1.14 7.10
C LYS A 236 5.30 -1.87 5.81
N GLU A 237 5.41 -1.16 4.68
CA GLU A 237 5.84 -1.76 3.42
C GLU A 237 7.29 -2.24 3.47
N ALA A 238 8.19 -1.47 4.11
CA ALA A 238 9.57 -1.87 4.33
C ALA A 238 9.69 -3.14 5.18
N ALA A 239 8.95 -3.21 6.30
CA ALA A 239 8.92 -4.39 7.16
C ALA A 239 8.34 -5.61 6.42
N THR A 240 7.32 -5.41 5.59
CA THR A 240 6.73 -6.48 4.77
C THR A 240 7.70 -7.00 3.73
N SER A 241 8.45 -6.11 3.07
CA SER A 241 9.50 -6.48 2.12
C SER A 241 10.65 -7.23 2.80
N LEU A 242 11.10 -6.76 3.96
CA LEU A 242 12.11 -7.46 4.75
C LEU A 242 11.64 -8.83 5.22
N TYR A 243 10.37 -8.98 5.59
CA TYR A 243 9.79 -10.28 5.94
C TYR A 243 9.87 -11.26 4.75
N ALA A 244 9.47 -10.83 3.56
CA ALA A 244 9.56 -11.64 2.35
C ALA A 244 11.01 -12.04 2.04
N LEU A 245 11.94 -11.10 2.06
CA LEU A 245 13.35 -11.35 1.74
C LEU A 245 14.06 -12.21 2.80
N CYS A 246 13.82 -11.98 4.09
CA CYS A 246 14.46 -12.70 5.20
C CYS A 246 13.88 -14.11 5.43
N SER A 247 12.82 -14.49 4.71
CA SER A 247 12.41 -15.89 4.64
C SER A 247 13.54 -16.76 4.06
N TYR A 248 14.34 -16.19 3.15
CA TYR A 248 15.59 -16.77 2.64
C TYR A 248 16.74 -16.59 3.68
N PRO A 249 17.39 -17.67 4.15
CA PRO A 249 18.34 -17.64 5.28
C PRO A 249 19.48 -16.64 5.16
N GLU A 250 20.10 -16.53 3.99
CA GLU A 250 21.29 -15.70 3.72
C GLU A 250 20.97 -14.21 3.87
N ASN A 251 19.72 -13.82 3.64
CA ASN A 251 19.28 -12.43 3.77
C ASN A 251 19.12 -11.99 5.23
N ARG A 252 18.95 -12.94 6.17
CA ARG A 252 18.79 -12.62 7.60
C ARG A 252 20.05 -11.95 8.14
N LYS A 253 21.21 -12.54 7.86
CA LYS A 253 22.51 -11.98 8.26
C LYS A 253 22.74 -10.59 7.66
N ARG A 254 22.48 -10.44 6.36
CA ARG A 254 22.59 -9.13 5.66
C ARG A 254 21.70 -8.06 6.31
N ALA A 255 20.47 -8.42 6.68
CA ALA A 255 19.56 -7.49 7.36
C ALA A 255 20.06 -7.10 8.76
N VAL A 256 20.59 -8.06 9.53
CA VAL A 256 21.18 -7.79 10.84
C VAL A 256 22.39 -6.86 10.72
N GLU A 257 23.30 -7.12 9.77
CA GLU A 257 24.48 -6.28 9.52
C GLU A 257 24.12 -4.85 9.09
N CYS A 258 22.96 -4.67 8.46
CA CYS A 258 22.42 -3.35 8.13
C CYS A 258 21.74 -2.63 9.32
N GLY A 259 21.72 -3.22 10.51
CA GLY A 259 21.09 -2.65 11.70
C GLY A 259 19.57 -2.82 11.78
N ALA A 260 18.99 -3.78 11.04
CA ALA A 260 17.53 -3.99 11.01
C ALA A 260 16.94 -4.28 12.40
N VAL A 261 17.62 -5.06 13.24
CA VAL A 261 17.13 -5.49 14.56
C VAL A 261 16.76 -4.29 15.43
N LYS A 262 17.66 -3.32 15.55
CA LYS A 262 17.45 -2.10 16.34
C LYS A 262 16.23 -1.31 15.86
N MET A 263 16.05 -1.18 14.55
CA MET A 263 14.93 -0.44 13.97
C MET A 263 13.61 -1.19 14.14
N LEU A 264 13.61 -2.50 13.92
CA LEU A 264 12.43 -3.33 14.09
C LEU A 264 11.96 -3.37 15.54
N LEU A 265 12.86 -3.44 16.53
CA LEU A 265 12.49 -3.38 17.95
C LEU A 265 11.84 -2.04 18.30
N ARG A 266 12.40 -0.91 17.88
CA ARG A 266 11.79 0.41 18.08
C ARG A 266 10.40 0.53 17.43
N ILE A 267 10.22 -0.07 16.25
CA ILE A 267 8.96 -0.02 15.53
C ILE A 267 7.92 -0.98 16.12
N ALA A 268 8.37 -2.13 16.63
CA ALA A 268 7.52 -3.06 17.39
C ALA A 268 7.02 -2.42 18.69
N ASP A 269 7.85 -1.62 19.37
CA ASP A 269 7.46 -0.87 20.57
C ASP A 269 6.35 0.16 20.31
N LEU A 270 6.28 0.67 19.07
CA LEU A 270 5.19 1.53 18.58
C LEU A 270 3.94 0.76 18.13
N GLY A 271 3.92 -0.57 18.28
CA GLY A 271 2.76 -1.42 17.99
C GLY A 271 2.67 -1.98 16.57
N LEU A 272 3.71 -1.85 15.74
CA LEU A 272 3.67 -2.46 14.40
C LEU A 272 4.02 -3.95 14.46
N GLU A 273 3.00 -4.81 14.49
CA GLU A 273 3.16 -6.28 14.57
C GLU A 273 4.06 -6.88 13.47
N ARG A 274 4.01 -6.32 12.26
CA ARG A 274 4.84 -6.77 11.14
C ARG A 274 6.34 -6.76 11.49
N ALA A 275 6.78 -5.83 12.34
CA ALA A 275 8.18 -5.77 12.77
C ALA A 275 8.57 -6.98 13.62
N VAL A 276 7.66 -7.47 14.46
CA VAL A 276 7.87 -8.68 15.28
C VAL A 276 7.92 -9.93 14.41
N GLU A 277 7.13 -9.99 13.34
CA GLU A 277 7.23 -11.07 12.35
C GLU A 277 8.63 -11.14 11.74
N VAL A 278 9.22 -9.98 11.37
CA VAL A 278 10.60 -9.93 10.85
C VAL A 278 11.60 -10.32 11.92
N LEU A 279 11.47 -9.82 13.15
CA LEU A 279 12.35 -10.19 14.27
C LEU A 279 12.36 -11.71 14.48
N SER A 280 11.21 -12.37 14.39
CA SER A 280 11.14 -13.84 14.52
C SER A 280 11.95 -14.59 13.44
N LEU A 281 12.06 -14.03 12.22
CA LEU A 281 12.90 -14.58 11.17
C LEU A 281 14.38 -14.33 11.46
N LEU A 282 14.73 -13.13 11.92
CA LEU A 282 16.11 -12.77 12.26
C LEU A 282 16.62 -13.58 13.47
N ALA A 283 15.76 -13.92 14.43
CA ALA A 283 16.11 -14.77 15.56
C ALA A 283 16.52 -16.20 15.15
N LYS A 284 16.21 -16.63 13.91
CA LYS A 284 16.67 -17.92 13.38
C LYS A 284 18.17 -17.93 13.04
N CYS A 285 18.83 -16.77 12.92
CA CYS A 285 20.28 -16.69 12.76
C CYS A 285 20.97 -16.23 14.06
N ARG A 286 22.23 -16.63 14.26
CA ARG A 286 22.99 -16.36 15.49
C ARG A 286 23.17 -14.85 15.69
N GLU A 287 23.59 -14.15 14.65
CA GLU A 287 23.83 -12.71 14.64
C GLU A 287 22.58 -11.94 15.07
N GLY A 288 21.40 -12.34 14.57
CA GLY A 288 20.13 -11.72 14.94
C GLY A 288 19.78 -11.91 16.41
N ARG A 289 20.00 -13.11 16.97
CA ARG A 289 19.78 -13.35 18.41
C ARG A 289 20.72 -12.54 19.28
N GLU A 290 22.00 -12.54 18.95
CA GLU A 290 23.00 -11.78 19.70
C GLU A 290 22.65 -10.28 19.72
N GLU A 291 22.25 -9.72 18.58
CA GLU A 291 21.88 -8.31 18.49
C GLU A 291 20.60 -7.97 19.25
N MET A 292 19.61 -8.87 19.26
CA MET A 292 18.40 -8.72 20.08
C MET A 292 18.73 -8.75 21.58
N ILE A 293 19.58 -9.68 22.02
CA ILE A 293 19.99 -9.80 23.43
C ILE A 293 20.79 -8.57 23.89
N ARG A 294 21.58 -7.95 23.00
CA ARG A 294 22.32 -6.71 23.31
C ARG A 294 21.43 -5.48 23.40
N PHE A 295 20.25 -5.50 22.78
CA PHE A 295 19.36 -4.35 22.77
C PHE A 295 18.62 -4.22 24.10
N ASP A 296 18.89 -3.12 24.82
CA ASP A 296 18.22 -2.82 26.08
C ASP A 296 16.71 -2.63 25.90
N GLY A 297 15.91 -3.29 26.73
CA GLY A 297 14.46 -3.32 26.60
C GLY A 297 13.89 -4.28 25.53
N CYS A 298 14.71 -5.12 24.87
CA CYS A 298 14.20 -6.10 23.91
C CYS A 298 13.14 -7.04 24.52
N VAL A 299 13.41 -7.53 25.73
CA VAL A 299 12.49 -8.42 26.47
C VAL A 299 11.20 -7.69 26.83
N ASP A 300 11.29 -6.45 27.32
CA ASP A 300 10.14 -5.61 27.65
C ASP A 300 9.20 -5.40 26.47
N ILE A 301 9.77 -5.11 25.29
CA ILE A 301 9.02 -4.92 24.05
C ILE A 301 8.29 -6.22 23.67
N LEU A 302 8.99 -7.36 23.69
CA LEU A 302 8.40 -8.65 23.31
C LEU A 302 7.32 -9.10 24.30
N ILE A 303 7.51 -8.88 25.61
CA ILE A 303 6.47 -9.15 26.63
C ILE A 303 5.26 -8.22 26.42
N ARG A 304 5.48 -6.95 26.08
CA ARG A 304 4.37 -6.03 25.79
C ARG A 304 3.56 -6.50 24.58
N VAL A 305 4.22 -6.90 23.50
CA VAL A 305 3.55 -7.48 22.33
C VAL A 305 2.83 -8.77 22.69
N LEU A 306 3.44 -9.62 23.53
CA LEU A 306 2.81 -10.85 24.01
C LEU A 306 1.51 -10.58 24.77
N LYS A 307 1.46 -9.49 25.55
CA LYS A 307 0.31 -9.13 26.38
C LYS A 307 -0.78 -8.33 25.67
N MET A 308 -0.38 -7.45 24.74
CA MET A 308 -1.26 -6.43 24.15
C MET A 308 -1.37 -6.51 22.63
N GLY A 309 -0.63 -7.40 21.98
CA GLY A 309 -0.65 -7.58 20.53
C GLY A 309 -1.85 -8.38 20.05
N GLY A 310 -2.17 -8.27 18.77
CA GLY A 310 -3.11 -9.16 18.11
C GLY A 310 -2.53 -10.56 17.89
N PRO A 311 -3.33 -11.51 17.36
CA PRO A 311 -2.95 -12.93 17.30
C PRO A 311 -1.62 -13.20 16.57
N ARG A 312 -1.31 -12.43 15.51
CA ARG A 312 -0.02 -12.56 14.80
C ARG A 312 1.12 -12.03 15.65
N GLY A 313 0.99 -10.83 16.21
CA GLY A 313 1.97 -10.25 17.13
C GLY A 313 2.33 -11.22 18.26
N VAL A 314 1.32 -11.77 18.95
CA VAL A 314 1.48 -12.76 20.02
C VAL A 314 2.22 -14.01 19.54
N GLN A 315 1.75 -14.61 18.44
CA GLN A 315 2.37 -15.82 17.87
C GLN A 315 3.86 -15.62 17.59
N TYR A 316 4.24 -14.50 16.98
CA TYR A 316 5.64 -14.24 16.62
C TYR A 316 6.48 -13.72 17.79
N ALA A 317 5.88 -13.07 18.79
CA ALA A 317 6.55 -12.73 20.04
C ALA A 317 6.96 -14.01 20.79
N LEU A 318 6.06 -15.00 20.90
CA LEU A 318 6.37 -16.32 21.47
C LEU A 318 7.54 -17.01 20.76
N LEU A 319 7.51 -17.06 19.42
CA LEU A 319 8.59 -17.66 18.62
C LEU A 319 9.93 -16.96 18.82
N THR A 320 9.90 -15.63 18.92
CA THR A 320 11.10 -14.82 19.13
C THR A 320 11.65 -15.07 20.53
N LEU A 321 10.82 -14.98 21.57
CA LEU A 321 11.21 -15.25 22.96
C LEU A 321 11.79 -16.66 23.13
N HIS A 322 11.12 -17.67 22.58
CA HIS A 322 11.61 -19.06 22.59
C HIS A 322 13.00 -19.15 21.96
N SER A 323 13.19 -18.56 20.78
CA SER A 323 14.49 -18.58 20.08
C SER A 323 15.61 -17.90 20.89
N LEU A 324 15.30 -16.82 21.61
CA LEU A 324 16.26 -16.12 22.47
C LEU A 324 16.58 -16.94 23.73
N CYS A 325 15.56 -17.54 24.37
CA CYS A 325 15.71 -18.42 25.53
C CYS A 325 16.58 -19.64 25.25
N CYS A 326 16.45 -20.26 24.07
CA CYS A 326 17.30 -21.38 23.66
C CYS A 326 18.80 -21.04 23.67
N CYS A 327 19.16 -19.77 23.63
CA CYS A 327 20.55 -19.30 23.57
C CYS A 327 20.99 -18.48 24.79
N SER A 328 20.11 -18.22 25.77
CA SER A 328 20.43 -17.36 26.91
C SER A 328 19.67 -17.79 28.18
N LYS A 329 20.36 -18.50 29.08
CA LYS A 329 19.82 -18.88 30.39
C LYS A 329 19.42 -17.66 31.24
N ARG A 330 20.17 -16.57 31.13
CA ARG A 330 19.86 -15.30 31.80
C ARG A 330 18.48 -14.78 31.39
N LEU A 331 18.16 -14.89 30.09
CA LEU A 331 16.86 -14.47 29.57
C LEU A 331 15.74 -15.41 30.05
N CYS A 332 15.99 -16.71 30.17
CA CYS A 332 15.04 -17.64 30.79
C CYS A 332 14.70 -17.22 32.23
N THR A 333 15.69 -16.92 33.06
CA THR A 333 15.47 -16.47 34.44
C THR A 333 14.67 -15.16 34.48
N ASP A 334 15.04 -14.17 33.66
CA ASP A 334 14.35 -12.88 33.57
C ASP A 334 12.87 -13.04 33.15
N LEU A 335 12.57 -13.92 32.18
CA LEU A 335 11.17 -14.18 31.79
C LEU A 335 10.36 -14.85 32.90
N ARG A 336 10.96 -15.77 33.68
CA ARG A 336 10.28 -16.39 34.84
C ARG A 336 9.96 -15.36 35.91
N GLU A 337 10.94 -14.53 36.29
CA GLU A 337 10.76 -13.49 37.31
C GLU A 337 9.68 -12.46 36.92
N ARG A 338 9.49 -12.24 35.62
CA ARG A 338 8.45 -11.35 35.07
C ARG A 338 7.09 -12.01 34.89
N GLY A 339 6.91 -13.26 35.34
CA GLY A 339 5.63 -13.98 35.31
C GLY A 339 5.17 -14.39 33.91
N VAL A 340 6.11 -14.64 32.98
CA VAL A 340 5.77 -15.00 31.60
C VAL A 340 5.23 -16.43 31.51
N VAL A 341 5.64 -17.33 32.40
CA VAL A 341 5.18 -18.72 32.42
C VAL A 341 3.69 -18.79 32.73
N GLU A 342 3.25 -18.07 33.76
CA GLU A 342 1.86 -17.93 34.18
C GLU A 342 1.00 -17.32 33.07
N TYR A 343 1.53 -16.32 32.39
CA TYR A 343 0.85 -15.72 31.24
C TYR A 343 0.70 -16.72 30.08
N CYS A 344 1.74 -17.51 29.79
CA CYS A 344 1.70 -18.51 28.73
C CYS A 344 0.70 -19.63 29.01
N TYR A 345 0.44 -20.01 30.26
CA TYR A 345 -0.60 -20.98 30.58
C TYR A 345 -1.99 -20.54 30.11
N GLY A 346 -2.31 -19.24 30.18
CA GLY A 346 -3.54 -18.72 29.60
C GLY A 346 -3.58 -18.84 28.07
N LEU A 347 -2.42 -18.69 27.41
CA LEU A 347 -2.28 -18.85 25.96
C LEU A 347 -2.29 -20.32 25.50
N SER A 348 -2.02 -21.27 26.40
CA SER A 348 -2.13 -22.71 26.12
C SER A 348 -3.57 -23.17 25.88
N GLU A 349 -4.57 -22.36 26.25
CA GLU A 349 -5.99 -22.61 25.99
C GLU A 349 -6.55 -21.75 24.83
N ASP A 350 -5.72 -20.95 24.16
CA ASP A 350 -6.13 -20.05 23.06
C ASP A 350 -6.74 -20.83 21.88
N GLU A 351 -7.75 -20.31 21.18
CA GLU A 351 -8.36 -21.00 20.03
C GLU A 351 -7.39 -21.22 18.86
N ASN A 352 -6.39 -20.34 18.71
CA ASN A 352 -5.37 -20.43 17.68
C ASN A 352 -4.31 -21.49 18.02
N GLU A 353 -4.33 -22.58 17.27
CA GLU A 353 -3.42 -23.71 17.43
C GLU A 353 -1.93 -23.33 17.38
N LYS A 354 -1.54 -22.30 16.60
CA LYS A 354 -0.15 -21.85 16.55
C LYS A 354 0.25 -21.11 17.83
N ILE A 355 -0.65 -20.35 18.42
CA ILE A 355 -0.39 -19.64 19.68
C ILE A 355 -0.22 -20.67 20.80
N ARG A 356 -1.18 -21.61 20.95
CA ARG A 356 -1.09 -22.70 21.94
C ARG A 356 0.23 -23.45 21.86
N ARG A 357 0.55 -24.00 20.68
CA ARG A 357 1.79 -24.77 20.46
C ARG A 357 3.05 -23.98 20.82
N ASN A 358 3.10 -22.69 20.48
CA ASN A 358 4.26 -21.85 20.76
C ASN A 358 4.34 -21.47 22.24
N ALA A 359 3.20 -21.28 22.91
CA ALA A 359 3.13 -21.03 24.35
C ALA A 359 3.60 -22.26 25.13
N ASP A 360 3.11 -23.46 24.78
CA ASP A 360 3.53 -24.73 25.38
C ASP A 360 5.02 -24.96 25.24
N ALA A 361 5.58 -24.72 24.05
CA ALA A 361 7.01 -24.84 23.80
C ALA A 361 7.83 -23.87 24.67
N LEU A 362 7.36 -22.63 24.85
CA LEU A 362 8.04 -21.66 25.71
C LEU A 362 7.95 -22.04 27.20
N ILE A 363 6.79 -22.54 27.66
CA ILE A 363 6.62 -23.04 29.03
C ILE A 363 7.60 -24.17 29.31
N GLN A 364 7.63 -25.18 28.44
CA GLN A 364 8.54 -26.33 28.57
C GLN A 364 10.01 -25.87 28.63
N LEU A 365 10.40 -24.92 27.78
CA LEU A 365 11.76 -24.39 27.75
C LEU A 365 12.12 -23.61 29.03
N LEU A 366 11.17 -22.85 29.57
CA LEU A 366 11.37 -22.08 30.80
C LEU A 366 11.38 -22.97 32.04
N GLN A 367 10.63 -24.07 32.06
CA GLN A 367 10.59 -24.98 33.21
C GLN A 367 11.67 -26.06 33.19
N GLY A 368 12.15 -26.46 32.00
CA GLY A 368 13.17 -27.50 31.84
C GLY A 368 14.62 -27.02 31.92
N ASN A 369 14.86 -25.72 31.89
CA ASN A 369 16.15 -25.06 32.18
C ASN A 369 16.08 -24.33 33.52
#